data_AF-A0ABD0MEU2-F1
#
_entry.id   AF-A0ABD0MEU2-F1
#
_cell.length_a   1.000
_cell.length_b   1.000
_cell.length_c   1.000
_cell.angle_alpha   90.00
_cell.angle_beta   90.00
_cell.angle_gamma   90.00
#
_symmetry.space_group_name_H-M   'P 1'
#
loop_
_entity.id
_entity.type
_entity.pdbx_description
1 polymer ?
#
loop_
_entity_poly.entity_id
_entity_poly.type
_entity_poly.pdbx_seq_one_letter_code
_entity_poly.pdbx_strand_id
1 'polypeptide(L)' 'IEGKMDASTYIQILEENLRRSARQLKMGRSFPFQHDNDPKHTAKTTTKWPKDNKVNVL' A
#
# COMPACT_ATOMS: atom_id res chain seq x y z
N ILE A 1 7.03 14.48 1.52
CA ILE A 1 7.71 13.49 2.37
C ILE A 1 9.20 13.75 2.19
N GLU A 2 9.77 14.59 3.05
CA GLU A 2 11.22 14.83 3.08
C GLU A 2 11.82 13.93 4.16
N GLY A 3 12.67 13.00 3.76
CA GLY A 3 13.23 11.97 4.64
C GLY A 3 13.07 10.58 4.03
N LYS A 4 14.11 9.75 4.19
CA LYS A 4 14.19 8.37 3.70
C LYS A 4 12.95 7.59 4.15
N MET A 5 12.05 7.30 3.21
CA MET A 5 10.81 6.55 3.49
C MET A 5 11.18 5.15 4.01
N ASP A 6 10.82 4.87 5.26
CA ASP A 6 10.91 3.54 5.83
C ASP A 6 9.62 2.75 5.62
N ALA A 7 9.65 1.46 5.92
CA ALA A 7 8.50 0.57 5.74
C ALA A 7 7.28 0.99 6.59
N SER A 8 7.50 1.56 7.78
CA SER A 8 6.41 1.99 8.67
C SER A 8 5.67 3.19 8.09
N THR A 9 6.43 4.20 7.64
CA THR A 9 5.90 5.40 6.98
C THR A 9 5.15 5.02 5.72
N TYR A 10 5.67 4.08 4.94
CA TYR A 10 4.99 3.56 3.76
C TYR A 10 3.64 2.92 4.10
N ILE A 11 3.59 2.05 5.12
CA ILE A 11 2.33 1.41 5.57
C ILE A 11 1.31 2.46 6.03
N GLN A 12 1.72 3.46 6.81
CA GLN A 12 0.83 4.55 7.25
C GLN A 12 0.21 5.28 6.05
N ILE A 13 1.02 5.58 5.03
CA ILE A 13 0.53 6.22 3.80
C ILE A 13 -0.51 5.34 3.09
N LEU A 14 -0.27 4.02 3.02
CA LEU A 14 -1.23 3.08 2.43
C LEU A 14 -2.54 3.03 3.22
N GLU A 15 -2.49 3.00 4.55
CA GLU A 15 -3.68 2.97 5.41
C GLU A 15 -4.56 4.21 5.22
N GLU A 16 -3.94 5.39 5.20
CA GLU A 16 -4.64 6.66 5.08
C GLU A 16 -5.22 6.89 3.68
N ASN A 17 -4.44 6.56 2.64
CA ASN A 17 -4.73 7.03 1.29
C ASN A 17 -5.32 5.95 0.39
N LEU A 18 -4.92 4.68 0.51
CA LEU A 18 -5.23 3.68 -0.51
C LEU A 18 -6.75 3.49 -0.67
N ARG A 19 -7.46 3.28 0.44
CA ARG A 19 -8.92 3.09 0.41
C ARG A 19 -9.66 4.37 0.04
N ARG A 20 -9.13 5.54 0.43
CA ARG A 20 -9.72 6.83 0.09
C ARG A 20 -9.63 7.08 -1.40
N SER A 21 -8.45 6.89 -1.99
CA SER A 21 -8.19 7.01 -3.42
C SER A 21 -9.03 6.03 -4.22
N ALA A 22 -9.11 4.76 -3.79
CA ALA A 22 -9.96 3.76 -4.45
C ALA A 22 -11.44 4.20 -4.50
N ARG A 23 -11.98 4.74 -3.39
CA ARG A 23 -13.36 5.28 -3.37
C ARG A 23 -13.52 6.50 -4.28
N GLN A 24 -12.56 7.44 -4.26
CA GLN A 24 -12.61 8.66 -5.09
C GLN A 24 -12.57 8.33 -6.59
N LEU A 25 -11.77 7.34 -6.96
CA LEU A 25 -11.65 6.83 -8.32
C LEU A 25 -12.79 5.89 -8.72
N LYS A 26 -13.78 5.68 -7.83
CA LYS A 26 -14.90 4.74 -8.01
C LYS A 26 -14.42 3.32 -8.38
N MET A 27 -13.24 2.94 -7.87
CA MET A 27 -12.78 1.57 -7.94
C MET A 27 -13.71 0.72 -7.08
N GLY A 28 -14.08 -0.44 -7.60
CA GLY A 28 -14.96 -1.36 -6.88
C GLY A 28 -14.36 -1.87 -5.57
N ARG A 29 -15.07 -2.78 -4.91
CA ARG A 29 -14.63 -3.38 -3.64
C ARG A 29 -13.29 -4.13 -3.74
N SER A 30 -12.96 -4.61 -4.94
CA SER A 30 -11.68 -5.23 -5.28
C SER A 30 -11.00 -4.37 -6.34
N PHE A 31 -9.70 -4.11 -6.15
CA PHE A 31 -8.86 -3.42 -7.11
C PHE A 31 -7.44 -4.02 -7.08
N PRO A 32 -6.77 -4.09 -8.24
CA PRO A 32 -5.34 -4.40 -8.26
C PRO A 32 -4.55 -3.22 -7.68
N PHE A 33 -3.57 -3.53 -6.84
CA PHE A 33 -2.61 -2.58 -6.31
C PHE A 33 -1.22 -2.93 -6.86
N GLN A 34 -0.53 -1.95 -7.43
CA GLN A 34 0.81 -2.14 -7.98
C GLN A 34 1.78 -1.19 -7.28
N HIS A 35 2.98 -1.69 -7.01
CA HIS A 35 4.09 -0.92 -6.46
C HIS A 35 5.42 -1.44 -7.03
N ASP A 36 6.48 -0.66 -6.90
CA ASP A 36 7.83 -1.02 -7.33
C ASP A 36 8.45 -2.06 -6.37
N ASN A 37 9.29 -2.95 -6.92
CA ASN A 37 10.04 -3.96 -6.15
C ASN A 37 11.25 -3.36 -5.41
N ASP A 38 11.16 -2.12 -4.96
CA ASP A 38 12.22 -1.53 -4.13
C ASP A 38 12.28 -2.30 -2.80
N PRO A 39 13.48 -2.63 -2.29
CA PRO A 39 13.69 -3.30 -1.00
C PRO A 39 12.85 -2.73 0.16
N LYS A 40 12.51 -1.44 0.14
CA LYS A 40 11.64 -0.81 1.15
C LYS A 40 10.18 -1.27 1.08
N HIS A 41 9.70 -1.66 -0.09
CA HIS A 41 8.35 -2.15 -0.35
C HIS A 41 8.23 -3.67 -0.32
N THR A 42 9.35 -4.38 -0.49
CA THR A 42 9.42 -5.85 -0.39
C THR A 42 9.82 -6.35 1.00
N ALA A 43 10.03 -5.45 1.97
CA ALA A 43 10.27 -5.82 3.36
C ALA A 43 9.12 -6.68 3.92
N LYS A 44 9.43 -7.65 4.78
CA LYS A 44 8.43 -8.59 5.35
C LYS A 44 7.22 -7.89 5.97
N THR A 45 7.45 -6.75 6.62
CA THR A 45 6.38 -5.94 7.24
C THR A 45 5.45 -5.37 6.19
N THR A 46 6.01 -4.87 5.08
CA THR A 46 5.26 -4.26 3.98
C THR A 46 4.47 -5.29 3.18
N THR A 47 4.95 -6.52 3.03
CA THR A 47 4.21 -7.59 2.32
C THR A 47 3.11 -8.23 3.17
N LYS A 48 3.21 -8.14 4.51
CA LYS A 48 2.17 -8.61 5.43
C LYS A 48 0.92 -7.71 5.39
N TRP A 49 1.11 -6.40 5.28
CA TRP A 49 0.01 -5.44 5.36
C TRP A 49 -1.07 -5.62 4.28
N PRO A 50 -0.75 -5.77 2.97
CA PRO A 50 -1.76 -6.01 1.93
C PRO A 50 -2.57 -7.29 2.18
N LYS A 51 -1.91 -8.34 2.68
CA LYS A 51 -2.55 -9.62 3.02
C LYS A 51 -3.57 -9.46 4.13
N ASP A 52 -3.20 -8.78 5.22
CA ASP A 52 -4.09 -8.53 6.35
C ASP A 52 -5.25 -7.58 5.96
N ASN A 53 -5.01 -6.67 5.01
CA ASN A 53 -5.98 -5.67 4.55
C ASN A 53 -6.82 -6.09 3.34
N LYS A 54 -6.66 -7.33 2.84
CA LYS A 54 -7.35 -7.89 1.66
C LYS A 54 -7.15 -7.04 0.40
N VAL A 55 -5.95 -6.49 0.23
CA VAL A 55 -5.53 -5.76 -0.96
C VAL A 55 -4.81 -6.73 -1.90
N ASN A 56 -5.27 -6.82 -3.15
CA ASN A 56 -4.63 -7.65 -4.16
C ASN A 56 -3.42 -6.91 -4.75
N VAL A 57 -2.20 -7.41 -4.52
CA VAL A 57 -0.98 -6.85 -5.10
C VAL A 57 -0.65 -7.59 -6.38
N LEU A 58 -0.30 -6.86 -7.45
CA LEU A 58 0.16 -7.40 -8.73
C LEU A 58 1.67 -7.62 -8.78
#